data_AF-A0A1Q3EHF2-F1
#
_entry.id   AF-A0A1Q3EHF2-F1
#
_cell.length_a   1.000
_cell.length_b   1.000
_cell.length_c   1.000
_cell.angle_alpha   90.00
_cell.angle_beta   90.00
_cell.angle_gamma   90.00
#
_symmetry.space_group_name_H-M   'P 1'
#
loop_
_entity.id
_entity.type
_entity.pdbx_description
1 polymer ?
#
loop_
_entity_poly.entity_id
_entity_poly.type
_entity_poly.pdbx_seq_one_letter_code
_entity_poly.pdbx_strand_id
1 'polypeptide(L)'
;MQNYIENRAAPTACSSNTPCTVNIKINETNEAHTREFSYSPYSKFRVGAALLASDGTIIKGANIENASYGGTICAERTAIVKSASEGKRSFAALAVVTDVKSAISPCGLCRQVIREFCAQDMPILLVPADYPQFNKDSGDAEKGVKQTSIGELLPDSFGPEHLELPRGTV
;
A
#
# COMPACT_ATOMS: atom_id res chain seq x y z
N MET A 1 12.67 -11.47 20.05
CA MET A 1 11.68 -11.73 18.98
C MET A 1 10.23 -11.56 19.47
N GLN A 2 9.93 -11.85 20.74
CA GLN A 2 8.62 -11.62 21.37
C GLN A 2 8.05 -10.19 21.17
N ASN A 3 8.88 -9.14 21.29
CA ASN A 3 8.43 -7.74 21.23
C ASN A 3 7.98 -7.25 19.82
N TYR A 4 8.06 -8.09 18.78
CA TYR A 4 7.66 -7.70 17.41
C TYR A 4 6.21 -8.09 17.08
N ILE A 5 5.61 -9.00 17.84
CA ILE A 5 4.25 -9.52 17.58
C ILE A 5 3.18 -8.65 18.27
N GLU A 6 3.52 -7.97 19.38
CA GLU A 6 2.56 -7.25 20.23
C GLU A 6 2.03 -5.93 19.63
N ASN A 7 2.68 -5.38 18.60
CA ASN A 7 2.23 -4.14 17.94
C ASN A 7 1.24 -4.36 16.78
N ARG A 8 0.67 -5.56 16.65
CA ARG A 8 -0.32 -5.92 15.61
C ARG A 8 -1.76 -5.49 15.93
N ALA A 9 -1.99 -4.76 17.02
CA ALA A 9 -3.33 -4.29 17.34
C ALA A 9 -3.83 -3.33 16.24
N ALA A 10 -4.77 -3.81 15.42
CA ALA A 10 -5.57 -2.96 14.57
C ALA A 10 -6.23 -1.88 15.44
N PRO A 11 -6.23 -0.60 15.02
CA PRO A 11 -7.02 0.41 15.71
C PRO A 11 -8.48 -0.05 15.78
N THR A 12 -9.09 0.22 16.93
CA THR A 12 -10.44 -0.21 17.32
C THR A 12 -11.41 -0.26 16.15
N ALA A 13 -12.01 -1.44 15.97
CA ALA A 13 -12.97 -1.77 14.94
C ALA A 13 -13.98 -0.63 14.67
N CYS A 14 -14.13 -0.35 13.37
CA CYS A 14 -15.26 0.36 12.76
C CYS A 14 -16.56 -0.22 13.34
N SER A 15 -17.10 0.41 14.39
CA SER A 15 -18.36 0.00 15.02
C SER A 15 -19.53 0.58 14.23
N SER A 16 -20.56 -0.24 14.02
CA SER A 16 -21.84 0.02 13.34
C SER A 16 -21.89 -0.24 11.83
N ASN A 17 -23.02 -0.84 11.41
CA ASN A 17 -23.44 -1.35 10.09
C ASN A 17 -23.43 -0.33 8.92
N THR A 18 -22.39 0.48 8.80
CA THR A 18 -22.10 1.27 7.60
C THR A 18 -21.00 0.50 6.86
N PRO A 19 -21.06 0.28 5.54
CA PRO A 19 -19.89 -0.21 4.81
C PRO A 19 -18.74 0.72 5.21
N CYS A 20 -17.61 0.20 5.69
CA CYS A 20 -16.46 1.05 5.98
C CYS A 20 -15.93 1.57 4.63
N THR A 21 -16.63 2.55 4.04
CA THR A 21 -16.03 3.62 3.26
C THR A 21 -15.08 4.24 4.24
N VAL A 22 -13.87 3.69 4.30
CA VAL A 22 -12.75 4.32 4.95
C VAL A 22 -12.69 5.66 4.22
N ASN A 23 -13.16 6.72 4.88
CA ASN A 23 -12.99 8.09 4.45
C ASN A 23 -11.49 8.36 4.59
N ILE A 24 -10.71 7.71 3.74
CA ILE A 24 -9.32 7.93 3.54
C ILE A 24 -9.30 9.34 2.97
N LYS A 25 -9.17 10.34 3.84
CA LYS A 25 -8.80 11.71 3.46
C LYS A 25 -7.35 11.71 2.97
N ILE A 26 -6.96 10.77 2.11
CA ILE A 26 -5.89 11.05 1.20
C ILE A 26 -6.51 12.03 0.22
N ASN A 27 -6.39 13.32 0.54
CA ASN A 27 -6.71 14.37 -0.40
C ASN A 27 -6.10 13.96 -1.73
N GLU A 28 -6.91 13.80 -2.77
CA GLU A 28 -6.59 13.10 -4.02
C GLU A 28 -5.40 13.72 -4.76
N THR A 29 -5.09 14.99 -4.43
CA THR A 29 -3.85 15.68 -4.78
C THR A 29 -2.60 14.94 -4.27
N ASN A 30 -2.59 14.44 -3.04
CA ASN A 30 -1.39 13.85 -2.43
C ASN A 30 -0.94 12.52 -3.09
N GLU A 31 -1.85 11.71 -3.63
CA GLU A 31 -1.53 10.49 -4.37
C GLU A 31 -1.15 10.78 -5.82
N ALA A 32 -1.94 11.58 -6.53
CA ALA A 32 -1.67 11.90 -7.93
C ALA A 32 -0.30 12.57 -8.13
N HIS A 33 0.17 13.35 -7.15
CA HIS A 33 1.51 13.95 -7.16
C HIS A 33 2.63 12.97 -6.76
N THR A 34 2.35 11.83 -6.12
CA THR A 34 3.43 10.91 -5.70
C THR A 34 4.19 10.33 -6.88
N ARG A 35 3.51 10.01 -7.98
CA ARG A 35 4.14 9.51 -9.21
C ARG A 35 5.05 10.54 -9.91
N GLU A 36 4.91 11.84 -9.60
CA GLU A 36 5.79 12.90 -10.15
C GLU A 36 7.22 12.76 -9.63
N PHE A 37 7.40 12.14 -8.45
CA PHE A 37 8.72 11.85 -7.87
C PHE A 37 9.32 10.53 -8.38
N SER A 38 8.67 9.87 -9.34
CA SER A 38 9.20 8.64 -9.95
C SER A 38 10.49 8.94 -10.70
N TYR A 39 11.50 8.11 -10.46
CA TYR A 39 12.68 8.03 -11.30
C TYR A 39 12.57 6.75 -12.12
N SER A 40 11.99 6.84 -13.31
CA SER A 40 11.74 5.69 -14.19
C SER A 40 12.19 5.91 -15.64
N PRO A 41 13.46 6.26 -15.88
CA PRO A 41 13.93 6.57 -17.23
C PRO A 41 13.95 5.35 -18.17
N TYR A 42 13.93 4.13 -17.63
CA TYR A 42 14.03 2.90 -18.41
C TYR A 42 12.65 2.43 -18.88
N SER A 43 11.70 2.21 -17.94
CA SER A 43 10.34 1.78 -18.33
C SER A 43 9.45 2.94 -18.78
N LYS A 44 9.71 4.16 -18.30
CA LYS A 44 8.82 5.32 -18.44
C LYS A 44 7.44 5.09 -17.83
N PHE A 45 7.34 4.15 -16.90
CA PHE A 45 6.09 3.77 -16.23
C PHE A 45 6.14 4.24 -14.77
N ARG A 46 5.38 5.28 -14.44
CA ARG A 46 5.41 5.87 -13.10
C ARG A 46 4.37 5.20 -12.22
N VAL A 47 4.79 4.93 -10.99
CA VAL A 47 3.95 4.42 -9.92
C VAL A 47 4.15 5.31 -8.71
N GLY A 48 3.04 5.68 -8.08
CA GLY A 48 2.98 6.45 -6.86
C GLY A 48 2.31 5.64 -5.75
N ALA A 49 2.71 5.88 -4.50
CA ALA A 49 2.08 5.28 -3.33
C ALA A 49 1.95 6.29 -2.19
N ALA A 50 0.83 6.24 -1.49
CA ALA A 50 0.58 6.99 -0.27
C ALA A 50 0.21 6.02 0.86
N LEU A 51 1.04 5.99 1.91
CA LEU A 51 0.85 5.15 3.09
C LEU A 51 0.38 6.01 4.25
N LEU A 52 -0.79 5.69 4.80
CA LEU A 52 -1.37 6.37 5.96
C LEU A 52 -0.93 5.64 7.23
N ALA A 53 -0.11 6.30 8.04
CA ALA A 53 0.22 5.82 9.38
C ALA A 53 -0.95 6.02 10.36
N SER A 54 -0.98 5.23 11.42
CA SER A 54 -2.03 5.29 12.45
C SER A 54 -2.09 6.61 13.21
N ASP A 55 -1.00 7.40 13.18
CA ASP A 55 -0.94 8.76 13.74
C ASP A 55 -1.49 9.85 12.79
N GLY A 56 -1.98 9.46 11.61
CA GLY A 56 -2.49 10.36 10.57
C GLY A 56 -1.42 10.88 9.60
N THR A 57 -0.14 10.54 9.79
CA THR A 57 0.93 10.94 8.87
C THR A 57 0.75 10.25 7.51
N ILE A 58 0.90 11.00 6.42
CA ILE A 58 0.94 10.46 5.06
C ILE A 58 2.39 10.35 4.58
N ILE A 59 2.83 9.14 4.30
CA ILE A 59 4.15 8.83 3.78
C ILE A 59 4.05 8.56 2.28
N LYS A 60 4.70 9.39 1.48
CA LYS A 60 4.72 9.28 0.01
C LYS A 60 5.87 8.41 -0.48
N GLY A 61 5.60 7.60 -1.50
CA GLY A 61 6.58 6.79 -2.22
C GLY A 61 6.38 6.87 -3.73
N ALA A 62 7.46 6.66 -4.48
CA ALA A 62 7.46 6.55 -5.93
C ALA A 62 8.43 5.43 -6.35
N ASN A 63 8.23 4.86 -7.54
CA ASN A 63 9.17 3.87 -8.06
C ASN A 63 10.49 4.54 -8.50
N ILE A 64 11.61 3.90 -8.14
CA ILE A 64 12.97 4.34 -8.44
C ILE A 64 13.68 3.18 -9.15
N GLU A 65 13.94 3.37 -10.44
CA GLU A 65 14.60 2.40 -11.29
C GLU A 65 16.13 2.50 -11.21
N ASN A 66 16.78 1.43 -11.66
CA ASN A 66 18.22 1.34 -11.71
C ASN A 66 18.65 0.68 -13.03
N ALA A 67 19.84 1.03 -13.54
CA ALA A 67 20.42 0.41 -14.74
C ALA A 67 20.58 -1.11 -14.58
N SER A 68 20.93 -1.56 -13.37
CA SER A 68 20.78 -2.96 -12.98
C SER A 68 19.34 -3.18 -12.51
N TYR A 69 18.49 -3.74 -13.38
CA TYR A 69 17.04 -3.74 -13.17
C TYR A 69 16.58 -4.36 -11.84
N GLY A 70 17.33 -5.34 -11.31
CA GLY A 70 17.07 -5.93 -9.99
C GLY A 70 17.19 -4.94 -8.82
N GLY A 71 17.87 -3.81 -9.00
CA GLY A 71 17.97 -2.72 -8.03
C GLY A 71 16.75 -1.80 -7.97
N THR A 72 15.72 -2.04 -8.79
CA THR A 72 14.50 -1.20 -8.81
C THR A 72 13.68 -1.36 -7.54
N ILE A 73 13.28 -0.23 -6.95
CA ILE A 73 12.37 -0.18 -5.79
C ILE A 73 11.01 0.38 -6.26
N CYS A 74 9.94 -0.36 -5.96
CA CYS A 74 8.57 0.06 -6.30
C CYS A 74 8.05 1.10 -5.30
N ALA A 75 7.02 1.86 -5.68
CA ALA A 75 6.49 2.95 -4.87
C ALA A 75 6.03 2.54 -3.47
N GLU A 76 5.37 1.39 -3.37
CA GLU A 76 4.87 0.81 -2.11
C GLU A 76 6.03 0.51 -1.16
N ARG A 77 7.10 -0.09 -1.69
CA ARG A 77 8.32 -0.39 -0.93
C ARG A 77 9.04 0.89 -0.51
N THR A 78 9.11 1.90 -1.38
CA THR A 78 9.66 3.21 -1.04
C THR A 78 8.92 3.86 0.14
N ALA A 79 7.58 3.83 0.13
CA ALA A 79 6.78 4.40 1.22
C ALA A 79 6.98 3.63 2.54
N ILE A 80 6.95 2.29 2.50
CA ILE A 80 7.11 1.43 3.67
C ILE A 80 8.52 1.56 4.27
N VAL A 81 9.57 1.47 3.46
CA VAL A 81 10.96 1.56 3.95
C VAL A 81 11.23 2.94 4.56
N LYS A 82 10.74 4.03 3.94
CA LYS A 82 10.82 5.38 4.51
C LYS A 82 10.15 5.42 5.88
N SER A 83 8.90 4.98 5.96
CA SER A 83 8.14 4.98 7.22
C SER A 83 8.83 4.14 8.32
N ALA A 84 9.28 2.94 7.97
CA ALA A 84 9.94 2.02 8.90
C ALA A 84 11.26 2.61 9.44
N SER A 85 12.00 3.34 8.59
CA SER A 85 13.24 4.03 8.98
C SER A 85 12.99 5.21 9.92
N GLU A 86 11.81 5.82 9.84
CA GLU A 86 11.35 6.89 10.75
C GLU A 86 10.66 6.35 12.02
N GLY A 87 10.70 5.04 12.25
CA GLY A 87 10.08 4.41 13.43
C GLY A 87 8.56 4.24 13.35
N LYS A 88 7.92 4.64 12.24
CA LYS A 88 6.48 4.49 12.03
C LYS A 88 6.18 3.12 11.39
N ARG A 89 5.58 2.21 12.15
CA ARG A 89 5.34 0.80 11.76
C ARG A 89 3.89 0.34 11.97
N SER A 90 2.97 1.27 12.18
CA SER A 90 1.54 1.01 12.31
C SER A 90 0.80 1.84 11.26
N PHE A 91 -0.04 1.17 10.47
CA PHE A 91 -0.64 1.71 9.26
C PHE A 91 -2.14 1.48 9.23
N ALA A 92 -2.87 2.46 8.69
CA ALA A 92 -4.32 2.42 8.56
C ALA A 92 -4.77 2.14 7.11
N ALA A 93 -3.99 2.56 6.10
CA ALA A 93 -4.32 2.33 4.70
C ALA A 93 -3.11 2.52 3.78
N LEU A 94 -3.19 1.92 2.59
CA LEU A 94 -2.27 2.17 1.48
C LEU A 94 -3.07 2.51 0.23
N ALA A 95 -2.59 3.46 -0.56
CA ALA A 95 -3.10 3.71 -1.90
C ALA A 95 -1.98 3.69 -2.93
N VAL A 96 -2.28 3.15 -4.11
CA VAL A 96 -1.34 2.95 -5.21
C VAL A 96 -1.95 3.50 -6.50
N VAL A 97 -1.20 4.38 -7.16
CA VAL A 97 -1.60 4.99 -8.44
C VAL A 97 -0.57 4.69 -9.51
N THR A 98 -1.03 4.48 -10.74
CA THR A 98 -0.18 4.22 -11.90
C THR A 98 -0.49 5.20 -13.05
N ASP A 99 0.20 5.05 -14.18
CA ASP A 99 -0.05 5.85 -15.39
C ASP A 99 -1.17 5.29 -16.29
N VAL A 100 -1.87 4.22 -15.90
CA VAL A 100 -2.96 3.64 -16.71
C VAL A 100 -4.33 3.80 -16.07
N LYS A 101 -5.36 3.79 -16.92
CA LYS A 101 -6.79 3.92 -16.57
C LYS A 101 -7.40 2.65 -15.94
N SER A 102 -6.54 1.75 -15.45
CA SER A 102 -6.96 0.48 -14.85
C SER A 102 -6.32 0.34 -13.48
N ALA A 103 -7.07 -0.22 -12.54
CA ALA A 103 -6.54 -0.58 -11.23
C ALA A 103 -5.49 -1.69 -11.38
N ILE A 104 -4.22 -1.38 -11.12
CA ILE A 104 -3.12 -2.34 -11.16
C ILE A 104 -2.76 -2.76 -9.74
N SER A 105 -2.66 -4.08 -9.53
CA SER A 105 -2.24 -4.64 -8.24
C SER A 105 -0.74 -4.48 -7.99
N PRO A 106 -0.31 -4.32 -6.73
CA PRO A 106 1.10 -4.44 -6.33
C PRO A 106 1.77 -5.71 -6.86
N CYS A 107 3.05 -5.63 -7.20
CA CYS A 107 3.81 -6.80 -7.63
C CYS A 107 4.08 -7.76 -6.45
N GLY A 108 4.47 -9.01 -6.73
CA GLY A 108 4.66 -10.04 -5.69
C GLY A 108 5.63 -9.63 -4.57
N LEU A 109 6.72 -8.94 -4.90
CA LEU A 109 7.67 -8.46 -3.89
C LEU A 109 7.07 -7.35 -3.01
N CYS A 110 6.27 -6.44 -3.58
CA CYS A 110 5.54 -5.44 -2.79
C CYS A 110 4.52 -6.10 -1.87
N ARG A 111 3.77 -7.10 -2.38
CA ARG A 111 2.79 -7.84 -1.57
C ARG A 111 3.47 -8.47 -0.34
N GLN A 112 4.61 -9.12 -0.52
CA GLN A 112 5.33 -9.72 0.60
C GLN A 112 5.82 -8.68 1.61
N VAL A 113 6.30 -7.51 1.15
CA VAL A 113 6.70 -6.41 2.06
C VAL A 113 5.48 -5.82 2.78
N ILE A 114 4.36 -5.60 2.10
CA ILE A 114 3.12 -5.12 2.72
C ILE A 114 2.68 -6.12 3.80
N ARG A 115 2.72 -7.43 3.52
CA ARG A 115 2.37 -8.50 4.48
C ARG A 115 3.25 -8.53 5.73
N GLU A 116 4.49 -8.07 5.62
CA GLU A 116 5.39 -7.97 6.78
C GLU A 116 5.00 -6.82 7.71
N PHE A 117 4.59 -5.69 7.13
CA PHE A 117 4.44 -4.41 7.85
C PHE A 117 2.98 -4.02 8.16
N CYS A 118 2.00 -4.60 7.48
CA CYS A 118 0.60 -4.18 7.53
C CYS A 118 -0.30 -5.31 8.02
N ALA A 119 -1.43 -4.94 8.62
CA ALA A 119 -2.49 -5.90 8.96
C ALA A 119 -3.06 -6.55 7.69
N GLN A 120 -3.48 -7.82 7.78
CA GLN A 120 -3.93 -8.57 6.60
C GLN A 120 -5.19 -7.97 5.95
N ASP A 121 -6.03 -7.37 6.76
CA ASP A 121 -7.29 -6.71 6.40
C ASP A 121 -7.13 -5.20 6.15
N MET A 122 -5.91 -4.65 6.26
CA MET A 122 -5.67 -3.23 5.99
C MET A 122 -6.12 -2.88 4.55
N PRO A 123 -6.93 -1.83 4.37
CA PRO A 123 -7.41 -1.43 3.05
C PRO A 123 -6.26 -0.99 2.14
N ILE A 124 -6.26 -1.51 0.93
CA ILE A 124 -5.39 -1.12 -0.17
C ILE A 124 -6.26 -0.59 -1.32
N LEU A 125 -6.07 0.68 -1.68
CA LEU A 125 -6.74 1.31 -2.81
C LEU A 125 -5.86 1.23 -4.06
N LEU A 126 -6.42 0.71 -5.14
CA LEU A 126 -5.80 0.68 -6.45
C LEU A 126 -6.49 1.72 -7.32
N VAL A 127 -5.76 2.80 -7.63
CA VAL A 127 -6.31 4.02 -8.21
C VAL A 127 -5.91 4.16 -9.68
N PRO A 128 -6.88 4.20 -10.61
CA PRO A 128 -6.64 4.50 -12.03
C PRO A 128 -6.06 5.90 -12.25
N ALA A 129 -5.29 6.07 -13.33
CA ALA A 129 -4.65 7.34 -13.68
C ALA A 129 -5.62 8.47 -14.02
N ASP A 130 -6.83 8.15 -14.48
CA ASP A 130 -7.89 9.07 -14.85
C ASP A 130 -9.02 9.12 -13.82
N TYR A 131 -8.80 8.55 -12.63
CA TYR A 131 -9.67 8.78 -11.49
C TYR A 131 -9.85 10.29 -11.30
N PRO A 132 -11.11 10.78 -11.29
CA PRO A 132 -11.37 12.21 -11.41
C PRO A 132 -10.68 12.95 -10.26
N GLN A 133 -9.96 14.04 -10.60
CA GLN A 133 -9.80 15.11 -9.63
C GLN A 133 -11.23 15.51 -9.26
N PHE A 134 -11.69 15.25 -8.03
CA PHE A 134 -13.08 15.48 -7.64
C PHE A 134 -13.65 16.74 -8.30
N ASN A 135 -14.61 16.56 -9.21
CA ASN A 135 -15.53 17.66 -9.49
C ASN A 135 -16.40 17.74 -8.24
N LYS A 136 -16.11 18.70 -7.37
CA LYS A 136 -16.82 18.91 -6.09
C LYS A 136 -18.34 18.96 -6.22
N ASP A 137 -18.83 19.15 -7.45
CA ASP A 137 -20.24 19.33 -7.81
C ASP A 137 -20.96 18.06 -8.28
N SER A 138 -20.25 16.96 -8.55
CA SER A 138 -20.86 15.68 -8.97
C SER A 138 -20.46 14.60 -7.98
N GLY A 139 -21.37 14.23 -7.06
CA GLY A 139 -21.15 13.24 -5.99
C GLY A 139 -20.87 11.79 -6.44
N ASP A 140 -20.33 11.58 -7.64
CA ASP A 140 -20.01 10.28 -8.23
C ASP A 140 -18.49 10.01 -8.15
N ALA A 141 -18.02 9.66 -6.96
CA ALA A 141 -16.62 9.44 -6.66
C ALA A 141 -16.08 8.02 -6.94
N GLU A 142 -16.89 7.07 -7.45
CA GLU A 142 -16.51 5.64 -7.32
C GLU A 142 -16.09 4.93 -8.61
N LYS A 143 -16.13 5.57 -9.79
CA LYS A 143 -15.84 4.84 -11.04
C LYS A 143 -14.34 4.51 -11.17
N GLY A 144 -13.99 3.26 -10.85
CA GLY A 144 -12.75 2.61 -11.30
C GLY A 144 -11.71 2.33 -10.20
N VAL A 145 -11.85 2.90 -9.01
CA VAL A 145 -10.99 2.53 -7.86
C VAL A 145 -11.37 1.14 -7.39
N LYS A 146 -10.37 0.29 -7.18
CA LYS A 146 -10.55 -1.02 -6.56
C LYS A 146 -10.00 -0.99 -5.15
N GLN A 147 -10.85 -1.24 -4.17
CA GLN A 147 -10.43 -1.56 -2.81
C GLN A 147 -10.16 -3.06 -2.67
N THR A 148 -9.11 -3.41 -1.94
CA THR A 148 -8.72 -4.79 -1.62
C THR A 148 -7.90 -4.80 -0.31
N SER A 149 -7.30 -5.92 0.04
CA SER A 149 -6.41 -6.08 1.20
C SER A 149 -5.21 -6.96 0.85
N ILE A 150 -4.20 -7.01 1.73
CA ILE A 150 -3.07 -7.92 1.47
C ILE A 150 -3.47 -9.39 1.62
N GLY A 151 -4.45 -9.71 2.48
CA GLY A 151 -5.00 -11.06 2.59
C GLY A 151 -5.66 -11.55 1.29
N GLU A 152 -6.33 -10.66 0.56
CA GLU A 152 -6.90 -10.98 -0.77
C GLU A 152 -5.83 -11.05 -1.87
N LEU A 153 -4.83 -10.17 -1.82
CA LEU A 153 -3.79 -10.08 -2.84
C LEU A 153 -2.72 -11.17 -2.70
N LEU A 154 -2.50 -11.71 -1.51
CA LEU A 154 -1.50 -12.72 -1.23
C LEU A 154 -2.08 -13.78 -0.27
N PRO A 155 -3.02 -14.61 -0.75
CA PRO A 155 -3.58 -15.68 0.06
C PRO A 155 -2.49 -16.69 0.46
N ASP A 156 -2.65 -17.29 1.64
CA ASP A 156 -1.72 -18.29 2.19
C ASP A 156 -0.25 -17.82 2.21
N SER A 157 -0.06 -16.50 2.41
CA SER A 157 1.26 -15.87 2.35
C SER A 157 2.23 -16.48 3.35
N PHE A 158 3.48 -16.69 2.92
CA PHE A 158 4.58 -17.02 3.82
C PHE A 158 4.81 -15.91 4.86
N GLY A 159 5.21 -16.30 6.07
CA GLY A 159 5.64 -15.40 7.12
C GLY A 159 6.10 -16.11 8.39
N PRO A 160 6.30 -15.38 9.51
CA PRO A 160 6.99 -15.91 10.69
C PRO A 160 6.40 -17.20 11.26
N GLU A 161 5.07 -17.36 11.20
CA GLU A 161 4.37 -18.58 11.62
C GLU A 161 4.80 -19.85 10.87
N HIS A 162 5.35 -19.72 9.67
CA HIS A 162 5.84 -20.85 8.86
C HIS A 162 7.26 -21.27 9.23
N LEU A 163 8.04 -20.39 9.86
CA LEU A 163 9.45 -20.67 10.23
C LEU A 163 9.57 -21.71 11.34
N GLU A 164 8.55 -21.78 12.19
CA GLU A 164 8.44 -22.65 13.36
C GLU A 164 7.76 -23.99 13.05
N LEU A 165 7.36 -24.23 11.79
CA LEU A 165 6.76 -25.50 11.41
C LEU A 165 7.77 -26.66 11.51
N PRO A 166 7.33 -27.87 11.92
CA PRO A 166 8.20 -29.04 11.98
C PRO A 166 8.86 -29.31 10.63
N ARG A 167 10.18 -29.54 10.64
CA ARG A 167 10.96 -29.92 9.45
C ARG A 167 11.19 -31.43 9.49
N GLY A 168 11.04 -32.10 8.36
CA GLY A 168 11.46 -33.50 8.25
C GLY A 168 12.94 -33.62 8.63
N THR A 169 13.29 -34.63 9.42
CA THR A 169 14.69 -34.99 9.67
C THR A 169 15.31 -35.39 8.33
N VAL A 170 16.30 -34.62 7.88
CA VAL A 170 17.19 -35.00 6.77
C VAL A 170 18.07 -36.18 7.14
#